data_AF-A0A6J4MSY9-F1
#
_entry.id   AF-A0A6J4MSY9-F1
#
_cell.length_a   1.000
_cell.length_b   1.000
_cell.length_c   1.000
_cell.angle_alpha   90.00
_cell.angle_beta   90.00
_cell.angle_gamma   90.00
#
_symmetry.space_group_name_H-M   'P 1'
#
loop_
_entity.id
_entity.type
_entity.pdbx_description
1 polymer ?
#
loop_
_entity_poly.entity_id
_entity_poly.type
_entity_poly.pdbx_seq_one_letter_code
_entity_poly.pdbx_strand_id
1 'polypeptide(L)'
;MTHAHAARPPRVAAGPAAREPAPGALPAWLAVLWAAALVATLAFAAVGGVHHAAVGVVTGAAFMALGAGMVVLLAPSDRVFVTRLFVGGFLARYVAALFITGAVMIAGLPGLEGGKDYLHWEASGWAVAEAWRSGSPTVHLTDKDPGYYYLVGAVFALTGRVAVAPLLLNGLFGAGAAVVAFFLALQVYDRRRAAVAGYLAAFLPTLLVWSGMVYKDVVLSFFVVACASAAIAISRQVSARSVCALGASLVPLFMIRPDTGVTIVGSAALLVGLTGRRRGSKLAALAVAGGVLLLFLAVLQGAGLGGKMDLLARFPNPLTSVAVARESWANEVGAGSSGLTRYLYGRNLLLAPHLLLAAMVLPFVLPLPGTTGGMMSIGTFLMPGQILWLLLLPGLLAGMAGAVRERAAAGIFLAGLVLAMALGVALAGYFSNPRYLVQGVPLMLVLSAAGIGYLRQRLLLYVSMLLCSVVVFCLYALARGS
;
A
#
# COMPACT_ATOMS: atom_id res chain seq x y z
N MET A 1 -24.16 2.34 49.33
CA MET A 1 -23.31 2.12 48.13
C MET A 1 -24.00 1.09 47.25
N THR A 2 -24.79 1.57 46.29
CA THR A 2 -25.60 0.75 45.37
C THR A 2 -24.78 0.45 44.12
N HIS A 3 -24.43 -0.83 43.92
CA HIS A 3 -23.81 -1.31 42.69
C HIS A 3 -24.81 -1.16 41.54
N ALA A 4 -24.64 -0.12 40.72
CA ALA A 4 -25.36 0.01 39.46
C ALA A 4 -24.96 -1.15 38.54
N HIS A 5 -25.86 -2.12 38.37
CA HIS A 5 -25.75 -3.16 37.35
C HIS A 5 -25.68 -2.48 35.98
N ALA A 6 -24.48 -2.43 35.40
CA ALA A 6 -24.29 -2.01 34.02
C ALA A 6 -25.13 -2.92 33.12
N ALA A 7 -26.20 -2.36 32.56
CA ALA A 7 -27.08 -3.07 31.63
C ALA A 7 -26.25 -3.67 30.50
N ARG A 8 -26.36 -4.99 30.29
CA ARG A 8 -25.72 -5.66 29.16
C ARG A 8 -26.20 -4.98 27.87
N PRO A 9 -25.29 -4.56 26.97
CA PRO A 9 -25.71 -3.97 25.71
C PRO A 9 -26.63 -4.95 24.97
N PRO A 10 -27.69 -4.46 24.32
CA PRO A 10 -28.64 -5.30 23.61
C PRO A 10 -27.89 -6.16 22.58
N ARG A 11 -28.10 -7.49 22.65
CA ARG A 11 -27.63 -8.41 21.61
C ARG A 11 -28.28 -7.96 20.30
N VAL A 12 -27.48 -7.44 19.38
CA VAL A 12 -27.91 -7.20 17.99
C VAL A 12 -28.42 -8.54 17.46
N ALA A 13 -29.72 -8.63 17.21
CA ALA A 13 -30.33 -9.83 16.64
C ALA A 13 -29.62 -10.14 15.33
N ALA A 14 -29.04 -11.34 15.22
CA ALA A 14 -28.43 -11.80 13.98
C ALA A 14 -29.54 -11.79 12.90
N GLY A 15 -29.44 -10.86 11.94
CA GLY A 15 -30.35 -10.84 10.80
C GLY A 15 -30.34 -12.19 10.08
N PRO A 16 -31.43 -12.54 9.37
CA PRO A 16 -31.53 -13.82 8.68
C PRO A 16 -30.28 -14.04 7.83
N ALA A 17 -29.56 -15.12 8.12
CA ALA A 17 -28.35 -15.48 7.41
C ALA A 17 -28.68 -15.52 5.91
N ALA A 18 -28.13 -14.57 5.15
CA ALA A 18 -28.28 -14.56 3.70
C ALA A 18 -27.82 -15.94 3.20
N ARG A 19 -28.74 -16.71 2.60
CA ARG A 19 -28.45 -18.05 2.07
C ARG A 19 -27.23 -17.93 1.17
N GLU A 20 -26.14 -18.58 1.54
CA GLU A 20 -24.96 -18.61 0.69
C GLU A 20 -25.35 -19.29 -0.63
N PRO A 21 -24.94 -18.72 -1.79
CA PRO A 21 -25.22 -19.34 -3.08
C PRO A 21 -24.68 -20.77 -3.09
N ALA A 22 -25.45 -21.69 -3.69
CA ALA A 22 -25.15 -23.12 -3.67
C ALA A 22 -23.68 -23.39 -4.05
N PRO A 23 -22.97 -24.23 -3.28
CA PRO A 23 -21.57 -24.57 -3.55
C PRO A 23 -21.51 -25.39 -4.86
N GLY A 24 -21.12 -24.76 -5.96
CA GLY A 24 -20.93 -25.48 -7.21
C GLY A 24 -20.47 -24.62 -8.38
N ALA A 25 -21.07 -23.45 -8.59
CA ALA A 25 -20.68 -22.60 -9.71
C ALA A 25 -19.53 -21.64 -9.33
N LEU A 26 -18.46 -21.64 -10.14
CA LEU A 26 -17.50 -20.55 -10.15
C LEU A 26 -18.26 -19.27 -10.57
N PRO A 27 -18.05 -18.14 -9.89
CA PRO A 27 -18.71 -16.90 -10.30
C PRO A 27 -18.20 -16.49 -11.69
N ALA A 28 -19.10 -16.00 -12.55
CA ALA A 28 -18.80 -15.69 -13.96
C ALA A 28 -17.57 -14.78 -14.14
N TRP A 29 -17.39 -13.79 -13.25
CA TRP A 29 -16.24 -12.88 -13.30
C TRP A 29 -14.89 -13.61 -13.12
N LEU A 30 -14.86 -14.71 -12.39
CA LEU A 30 -13.64 -15.50 -12.18
C LEU A 30 -13.30 -16.30 -13.45
N ALA A 31 -14.31 -16.83 -14.14
CA ALA A 31 -14.12 -17.49 -15.43
C ALA A 31 -13.56 -16.51 -16.48
N VAL A 32 -14.07 -15.26 -16.50
CA VAL A 32 -13.55 -14.19 -17.36
C VAL A 32 -12.08 -13.90 -17.06
N LEU A 33 -11.69 -13.83 -15.78
CA LEU A 33 -10.28 -13.62 -15.40
C LEU A 33 -9.37 -14.78 -15.79
N TRP A 34 -9.84 -16.02 -15.70
CA TRP A 34 -9.11 -17.19 -16.18
C TRP A 34 -8.88 -17.13 -17.69
N ALA A 35 -9.93 -16.83 -18.45
CA ALA A 35 -9.82 -16.66 -19.90
C ALA A 35 -8.85 -15.52 -20.25
N ALA A 36 -8.94 -14.37 -19.56
CA ALA A 36 -8.03 -13.25 -19.74
C ALA A 36 -6.57 -13.61 -19.42
N ALA A 37 -6.34 -14.37 -18.34
CA ALA A 37 -5.01 -14.85 -17.99
C ALA A 37 -4.44 -15.79 -19.06
N LEU A 38 -5.24 -16.73 -19.57
CA LEU A 38 -4.84 -17.61 -20.66
C LEU A 38 -4.46 -16.83 -21.92
N VAL A 39 -5.32 -15.90 -22.35
CA VAL A 39 -5.07 -15.05 -23.53
C VAL A 39 -3.81 -14.21 -23.32
N ALA A 40 -3.63 -13.61 -22.15
CA ALA A 40 -2.44 -12.82 -21.82
C ALA A 40 -1.17 -13.67 -21.84
N THR A 41 -1.21 -14.91 -21.33
CA THR A 41 -0.08 -15.85 -21.39
C THR A 41 0.29 -16.19 -22.82
N LEU A 42 -0.70 -16.50 -23.67
CA LEU A 42 -0.47 -16.84 -25.07
C LEU A 42 0.11 -15.64 -25.84
N ALA A 43 -0.43 -14.44 -25.62
CA ALA A 43 0.10 -13.21 -26.21
C ALA A 43 1.53 -12.93 -25.74
N PHE A 44 1.81 -13.13 -24.45
CA PHE A 44 3.15 -12.97 -23.89
C PHE A 44 4.13 -14.01 -24.45
N ALA A 45 3.72 -15.26 -24.62
CA ALA A 45 4.55 -16.32 -25.22
C ALA A 45 4.95 -16.00 -26.65
N ALA A 46 4.04 -15.41 -27.44
CA ALA A 46 4.29 -15.00 -28.81
C ALA A 46 5.34 -13.88 -28.92
N VAL A 47 5.52 -13.09 -27.86
CA VAL A 47 6.35 -11.88 -27.87
C VAL A 47 7.65 -12.07 -27.07
N GLY A 48 7.53 -12.49 -25.82
CA GLY A 48 8.66 -12.67 -24.89
C GLY A 48 9.32 -14.04 -25.00
N GLY A 49 8.83 -14.90 -25.90
CA GLY A 49 9.34 -16.25 -26.11
C GLY A 49 8.75 -17.29 -25.15
N VAL A 50 8.69 -18.54 -25.64
CA VAL A 50 8.05 -19.67 -24.96
C VAL A 50 8.67 -19.96 -23.59
N HIS A 51 9.98 -19.79 -23.45
CA HIS A 51 10.69 -20.01 -22.18
C HIS A 51 10.21 -19.05 -21.08
N HIS A 52 10.15 -17.74 -21.36
CA HIS A 52 9.69 -16.74 -20.38
C HIS A 52 8.22 -16.96 -20.00
N ALA A 53 7.38 -17.30 -20.97
CA ALA A 53 5.98 -17.64 -20.70
C ALA A 53 5.84 -18.91 -19.85
N ALA A 54 6.59 -19.98 -20.14
CA ALA A 54 6.56 -21.22 -19.38
C ALA A 54 6.97 -21.00 -17.93
N VAL A 55 8.09 -20.29 -17.68
CA VAL A 55 8.53 -19.93 -16.32
C VAL A 55 7.46 -19.07 -15.62
N GLY A 56 6.86 -18.12 -16.33
CA GLY A 56 5.77 -17.29 -15.80
C GLY A 56 4.53 -18.11 -15.39
N VAL A 57 4.12 -19.10 -16.20
CA VAL A 57 2.99 -19.98 -15.89
C VAL A 57 3.28 -20.84 -14.68
N VAL A 58 4.44 -21.51 -14.65
CA VAL A 58 4.83 -22.39 -13.53
C VAL A 58 4.94 -21.59 -12.23
N THR A 59 5.63 -20.46 -12.26
CA THR A 59 5.78 -19.58 -11.09
C THR A 59 4.43 -19.02 -10.64
N GLY A 60 3.59 -18.61 -11.58
CA GLY A 60 2.24 -18.10 -11.29
C GLY A 60 1.35 -19.14 -10.66
N ALA A 61 1.33 -20.37 -11.18
CA ALA A 61 0.59 -21.49 -10.62
C ALA A 61 1.08 -21.84 -9.20
N ALA A 62 2.41 -21.87 -8.99
CA ALA A 62 2.99 -22.14 -7.68
C ALA A 62 2.59 -21.09 -6.63
N PHE A 63 2.71 -19.79 -6.97
CA PHE A 63 2.31 -18.71 -6.06
C PHE A 63 0.80 -18.66 -5.82
N MET A 64 -0.01 -18.94 -6.83
CA MET A 64 -1.45 -19.05 -6.67
C MET A 64 -1.83 -20.19 -5.72
N ALA A 65 -1.23 -21.37 -5.89
CA ALA A 65 -1.45 -22.53 -5.03
C ALA A 65 -1.01 -22.25 -3.59
N LEU A 66 0.17 -21.64 -3.41
CA LEU A 66 0.69 -21.25 -2.09
C LEU A 66 -0.28 -20.29 -1.38
N GLY A 67 -0.66 -19.21 -2.04
CA GLY A 67 -1.53 -18.20 -1.43
C GLY A 67 -2.95 -18.71 -1.17
N ALA A 68 -3.53 -19.49 -2.10
CA ALA A 68 -4.84 -20.12 -1.89
C ALA A 68 -4.79 -21.13 -0.72
N GLY A 69 -3.72 -21.94 -0.63
CA GLY A 69 -3.49 -22.85 0.49
C GLY A 69 -3.43 -22.12 1.82
N MET A 70 -2.67 -21.02 1.90
CA MET A 70 -2.61 -20.18 3.10
C MET A 70 -3.99 -19.62 3.48
N VAL A 71 -4.78 -19.16 2.51
CA VAL A 71 -6.14 -18.66 2.74
C VAL A 71 -7.05 -19.73 3.33
N VAL A 72 -7.04 -20.94 2.76
CA VAL A 72 -7.87 -22.06 3.23
C VAL A 72 -7.55 -22.42 4.69
N LEU A 73 -6.28 -22.38 5.06
CA LEU A 73 -5.82 -22.66 6.42
C LEU A 73 -6.19 -21.54 7.41
N LEU A 74 -6.16 -20.28 6.98
CA LEU A 74 -6.34 -19.13 7.87
C LEU A 74 -7.80 -18.75 8.12
N ALA A 75 -8.73 -19.16 7.25
CA ALA A 75 -10.07 -18.56 7.17
C ALA A 75 -11.25 -19.54 7.19
N PRO A 76 -11.38 -20.46 8.18
CA PRO A 76 -12.34 -21.56 8.12
C PRO A 76 -13.81 -21.13 7.90
N SER A 77 -14.24 -20.00 8.46
CA SER A 77 -15.62 -19.49 8.32
C SER A 77 -15.93 -18.83 6.97
N ASP A 78 -14.92 -18.30 6.28
CA ASP A 78 -15.10 -17.48 5.07
C ASP A 78 -14.28 -18.02 3.88
N ARG A 79 -13.88 -19.30 3.93
CA ARG A 79 -12.96 -19.94 2.97
C ARG A 79 -13.32 -19.65 1.53
N VAL A 80 -14.59 -19.84 1.16
CA VAL A 80 -15.05 -19.68 -0.23
C VAL A 80 -14.89 -18.23 -0.69
N PHE A 81 -15.34 -17.27 0.13
CA PHE A 81 -15.23 -15.84 -0.20
C PHE A 81 -13.77 -15.41 -0.33
N VAL A 82 -12.95 -15.74 0.68
CA VAL A 82 -11.56 -15.26 0.74
C VAL A 82 -10.71 -15.94 -0.33
N THR A 83 -10.95 -17.22 -0.64
CA THR A 83 -10.24 -17.91 -1.74
C THR A 83 -10.60 -17.28 -3.08
N ARG A 84 -11.88 -17.00 -3.33
CA ARG A 84 -12.31 -16.28 -4.55
C ARG A 84 -11.68 -14.90 -4.63
N LEU A 85 -11.66 -14.16 -3.52
CA LEU A 85 -11.04 -12.83 -3.44
C LEU A 85 -9.54 -12.89 -3.78
N PHE A 86 -8.82 -13.85 -3.20
CA PHE A 86 -7.40 -14.06 -3.46
C PHE A 86 -7.13 -14.45 -4.92
N VAL A 87 -7.77 -15.52 -5.41
CA VAL A 87 -7.55 -16.02 -6.77
C VAL A 87 -7.92 -14.96 -7.79
N GLY A 88 -9.05 -14.29 -7.60
CA GLY A 88 -9.48 -13.17 -8.44
C GLY A 88 -8.49 -12.01 -8.46
N GLY A 89 -8.08 -11.55 -7.27
CA GLY A 89 -7.10 -10.47 -7.13
C GLY A 89 -5.72 -10.83 -7.70
N PHE A 90 -5.30 -12.10 -7.60
CA PHE A 90 -4.05 -12.60 -8.16
C PHE A 90 -4.11 -12.70 -9.68
N LEU A 91 -5.17 -13.28 -10.25
CA LEU A 91 -5.35 -13.37 -11.71
C LEU A 91 -5.39 -11.98 -12.36
N ALA A 92 -6.09 -11.02 -11.76
CA ALA A 92 -6.10 -9.65 -12.26
C ALA A 92 -4.69 -9.02 -12.28
N ARG A 93 -3.87 -9.30 -11.25
CA ARG A 93 -2.47 -8.84 -11.19
C ARG A 93 -1.55 -9.59 -12.15
N TYR A 94 -1.79 -10.88 -12.36
CA TYR A 94 -1.09 -11.69 -13.36
C TYR A 94 -1.31 -11.12 -14.76
N VAL A 95 -2.56 -10.84 -15.13
CA VAL A 95 -2.90 -10.18 -16.40
C VAL A 95 -2.25 -8.80 -16.50
N ALA A 96 -2.31 -7.98 -15.45
CA ALA A 96 -1.67 -6.67 -15.43
C ALA A 96 -0.15 -6.75 -15.60
N ALA A 97 0.51 -7.71 -14.94
CA ALA A 97 1.95 -7.95 -15.08
C ALA A 97 2.31 -8.32 -16.52
N LEU A 98 1.63 -9.31 -17.11
CA LEU A 98 1.87 -9.71 -18.50
C LEU A 98 1.60 -8.58 -19.50
N PHE A 99 0.53 -7.82 -19.30
CA PHE A 99 0.20 -6.67 -20.13
C PHE A 99 1.30 -5.60 -20.06
N ILE A 100 1.73 -5.22 -18.85
CA ILE A 100 2.77 -4.20 -18.66
C ILE A 100 4.10 -4.69 -19.25
N THR A 101 4.53 -5.91 -18.95
CA THR A 101 5.78 -6.45 -19.50
C THR A 101 5.71 -6.57 -21.03
N GLY A 102 4.61 -7.09 -21.57
CA GLY A 102 4.41 -7.20 -23.01
C GLY A 102 4.39 -5.84 -23.70
N ALA A 103 3.70 -4.84 -23.14
CA ALA A 103 3.68 -3.48 -23.66
C ALA A 103 5.09 -2.84 -23.68
N VAL A 104 5.90 -3.09 -22.65
CA VAL A 104 7.30 -2.65 -22.60
C VAL A 104 8.12 -3.35 -23.69
N MET A 105 8.02 -4.68 -23.83
CA MET A 105 8.81 -5.43 -24.81
C MET A 105 8.44 -5.09 -26.27
N ILE A 106 7.14 -4.98 -26.60
CA ILE A 106 6.67 -4.83 -27.98
C ILE A 106 6.83 -3.39 -28.46
N ALA A 107 6.33 -2.45 -27.65
CA ALA A 107 6.14 -1.09 -28.09
C ALA A 107 7.27 -0.16 -27.63
N GLY A 108 8.25 -0.71 -26.89
CA GLY A 108 9.39 0.03 -26.35
C GLY A 108 8.95 1.27 -25.58
N LEU A 109 7.75 1.24 -24.98
CA LEU A 109 7.04 2.42 -24.49
C LEU A 109 7.83 3.02 -23.32
N PRO A 110 8.55 4.14 -23.56
CA PRO A 110 9.42 4.69 -22.54
C PRO A 110 8.58 5.10 -21.34
N GLY A 111 8.99 4.63 -20.17
CA GLY A 111 8.34 4.95 -18.90
C GLY A 111 7.39 3.88 -18.37
N LEU A 112 6.77 3.00 -19.19
CA LEU A 112 5.99 1.87 -18.63
C LEU A 112 6.83 0.88 -17.83
N GLU A 113 8.13 0.92 -18.06
CA GLU A 113 9.16 0.14 -17.38
C GLU A 113 9.24 0.43 -15.88
N GLY A 114 8.53 1.42 -15.33
CA GLY A 114 8.72 1.83 -13.93
C GLY A 114 9.98 2.68 -13.72
N GLY A 115 10.54 3.22 -14.81
CA GLY A 115 11.72 4.08 -14.78
C GLY A 115 12.99 3.38 -14.28
N LYS A 116 13.98 4.18 -13.87
CA LYS A 116 15.30 3.69 -13.43
C LYS A 116 15.20 2.72 -12.24
N ASP A 117 14.23 2.92 -11.36
CA ASP A 117 14.07 2.11 -10.16
C ASP A 117 13.77 0.64 -10.49
N TYR A 118 12.88 0.36 -11.43
CA TYR A 118 12.57 -1.02 -11.84
C TYR A 118 13.82 -1.77 -12.30
N LEU A 119 14.57 -1.15 -13.22
CA LEU A 119 15.81 -1.74 -13.76
C LEU A 119 16.84 -1.95 -12.66
N HIS A 120 16.87 -1.04 -11.68
CA HIS A 120 17.74 -1.13 -10.53
C HIS A 120 17.39 -2.30 -9.61
N TRP A 121 16.09 -2.49 -9.29
CA TRP A 121 15.63 -3.64 -8.48
C TRP A 121 15.90 -4.97 -9.20
N GLU A 122 15.65 -5.03 -10.51
CA GLU A 122 15.92 -6.20 -11.33
C GLU A 122 17.42 -6.52 -11.36
N ALA A 123 18.27 -5.57 -11.75
CA ALA A 123 19.71 -5.77 -11.88
C ALA A 123 20.36 -6.14 -10.54
N SER A 124 19.99 -5.46 -9.46
CA SER A 124 20.51 -5.74 -8.13
C SER A 124 20.04 -7.10 -7.61
N GLY A 125 18.78 -7.47 -7.84
CA GLY A 125 18.30 -8.82 -7.52
C GLY A 125 19.03 -9.89 -8.32
N TRP A 126 19.33 -9.63 -9.60
CA TRP A 126 20.10 -10.56 -10.41
C TRP A 126 21.53 -10.74 -9.89
N ALA A 127 22.21 -9.65 -9.52
CA ALA A 127 23.54 -9.71 -8.91
C ALA A 127 23.55 -10.53 -7.61
N VAL A 128 22.51 -10.42 -6.78
CA VAL A 128 22.33 -11.27 -5.59
C VAL A 128 22.21 -12.74 -5.99
N ALA A 129 21.39 -13.05 -7.00
CA ALA A 129 21.22 -14.44 -7.47
C ALA A 129 22.51 -15.03 -8.03
N GLU A 130 23.29 -14.27 -8.79
CA GLU A 130 24.60 -14.70 -9.31
C GLU A 130 25.60 -14.96 -8.19
N ALA A 131 25.67 -14.08 -7.20
CA ALA A 131 26.54 -14.26 -6.03
C ALA A 131 26.18 -15.53 -5.25
N TRP A 132 24.89 -15.80 -5.03
CA TRP A 132 24.45 -17.01 -4.35
C TRP A 132 24.81 -18.28 -5.15
N ARG A 133 24.68 -18.24 -6.48
CA ARG A 133 25.09 -19.36 -7.34
C ARG A 133 26.60 -19.59 -7.38
N SER A 134 27.40 -18.54 -7.24
CA SER A 134 28.86 -18.65 -7.14
C SER A 134 29.36 -19.02 -5.74
N GLY A 135 28.45 -19.26 -4.79
CA GLY A 135 28.76 -19.64 -3.40
C GLY A 135 29.06 -18.47 -2.47
N SER A 136 28.89 -17.22 -2.93
CA SER A 136 29.00 -16.04 -2.06
C SER A 136 27.68 -15.79 -1.34
N PRO A 137 27.62 -15.82 0.01
CA PRO A 137 26.37 -15.67 0.74
C PRO A 137 25.83 -14.22 0.74
N THR A 138 26.70 -13.23 0.50
CA THR A 138 26.36 -11.81 0.68
C THR A 138 26.85 -10.97 -0.49
N VAL A 139 25.99 -10.05 -0.93
CA VAL A 139 26.36 -8.96 -1.83
C VAL A 139 26.33 -7.66 -1.04
N HIS A 140 27.44 -6.93 -1.05
CA HIS A 140 27.49 -5.59 -0.48
C HIS A 140 26.73 -4.62 -1.40
N LEU A 141 25.43 -4.52 -1.17
CA LEU A 141 24.59 -3.50 -1.79
C LEU A 141 24.76 -2.20 -0.99
N THR A 142 25.14 -1.12 -1.68
CA THR A 142 25.35 0.21 -1.06
C THR A 142 24.05 0.93 -0.70
N ASP A 143 22.90 0.30 -0.94
CA ASP A 143 21.59 0.92 -0.82
C ASP A 143 20.97 0.79 0.57
N LYS A 144 20.12 1.76 0.89
CA LYS A 144 19.47 1.91 2.20
C LYS A 144 18.43 0.83 2.51
N ASP A 145 17.96 0.10 1.51
CA ASP A 145 16.80 -0.79 1.61
C ASP A 145 17.09 -2.19 1.04
N PRO A 146 18.04 -2.94 1.64
CA PRO A 146 18.59 -4.13 1.01
C PRO A 146 17.59 -5.29 0.90
N GLY A 147 16.58 -5.34 1.77
CA GLY A 147 15.68 -6.49 1.89
C GLY A 147 14.93 -6.84 0.61
N TYR A 148 14.56 -5.84 -0.20
CA TYR A 148 13.83 -6.13 -1.45
C TYR A 148 14.74 -6.73 -2.54
N TYR A 149 16.02 -6.33 -2.61
CA TYR A 149 16.97 -6.94 -3.53
C TYR A 149 17.19 -8.42 -3.23
N TYR A 150 17.31 -8.77 -1.95
CA TYR A 150 17.42 -10.16 -1.52
C TYR A 150 16.18 -10.96 -1.86
N LEU A 151 15.00 -10.36 -1.73
CA LEU A 151 13.74 -11.00 -2.09
C LEU A 151 13.63 -11.23 -3.61
N VAL A 152 13.97 -10.25 -4.45
CA VAL A 152 14.03 -10.40 -5.91
C VAL A 152 15.11 -11.40 -6.32
N GLY A 153 16.28 -11.36 -5.67
CA GLY A 153 17.38 -12.28 -5.90
C GLY A 153 17.03 -13.73 -5.56
N ALA A 154 16.23 -13.97 -4.51
CA ALA A 154 15.69 -15.29 -4.23
C ALA A 154 14.78 -15.81 -5.34
N VAL A 155 13.92 -14.97 -5.89
CA VAL A 155 13.10 -15.34 -7.05
C VAL A 155 13.99 -15.69 -8.24
N PHE A 156 14.99 -14.87 -8.55
CA PHE A 156 15.89 -15.11 -9.68
C PHE A 156 16.85 -16.29 -9.47
N ALA A 157 17.24 -16.59 -8.24
CA ALA A 157 18.04 -17.78 -7.94
C ALA A 157 17.29 -19.06 -8.33
N LEU A 158 15.97 -19.09 -8.06
CA LEU A 158 15.09 -20.21 -8.38
C LEU A 158 14.64 -20.27 -9.84
N THR A 159 14.38 -19.12 -10.46
CA THR A 159 13.70 -19.04 -11.77
C THR A 159 14.63 -18.65 -12.93
N GLY A 160 15.86 -18.24 -12.66
CA GLY A 160 16.71 -17.55 -13.64
C GLY A 160 16.33 -16.07 -13.79
N ARG A 161 16.98 -15.33 -14.70
CA ARG A 161 16.71 -13.90 -14.92
C ARG A 161 15.44 -13.69 -15.77
N VAL A 162 14.29 -14.05 -15.23
CA VAL A 162 13.01 -13.96 -15.92
C VAL A 162 12.20 -12.79 -15.37
N ALA A 163 12.13 -11.69 -16.13
CA ALA A 163 11.52 -10.42 -15.69
C ALA A 163 10.09 -10.55 -15.11
N VAL A 164 9.27 -11.48 -15.60
CA VAL A 164 7.90 -11.67 -15.09
C VAL A 164 7.88 -12.27 -13.68
N ALA A 165 8.87 -13.07 -13.28
CA ALA A 165 8.85 -13.79 -12.00
C ALA A 165 8.73 -12.86 -10.76
N PRO A 166 9.53 -11.78 -10.62
CA PRO A 166 9.35 -10.84 -9.51
C PRO A 166 8.02 -10.04 -9.58
N LEU A 167 7.43 -9.88 -10.76
CA LEU A 167 6.08 -9.29 -10.88
C LEU A 167 5.01 -10.23 -10.29
N LEU A 168 5.16 -11.54 -10.48
CA LEU A 168 4.25 -12.52 -9.89
C LEU A 168 4.38 -12.58 -8.37
N LEU A 169 5.58 -12.33 -7.84
CA LEU A 169 5.77 -12.15 -6.41
C LEU A 169 4.98 -10.93 -5.90
N ASN A 170 5.04 -9.80 -6.59
CA ASN A 170 4.20 -8.64 -6.27
C ASN A 170 2.71 -8.95 -6.43
N GLY A 171 2.34 -9.75 -7.42
CA GLY A 171 1.00 -10.32 -7.59
C GLY A 171 0.50 -11.06 -6.35
N LEU A 172 1.34 -11.94 -5.79
CA LEU A 172 1.07 -12.73 -4.60
C LEU A 172 0.86 -11.84 -3.37
N PHE A 173 1.78 -10.92 -3.09
CA PHE A 173 1.66 -10.02 -1.94
C PHE A 173 0.51 -9.03 -2.10
N GLY A 174 0.27 -8.52 -3.31
CA GLY A 174 -0.84 -7.61 -3.59
C GLY A 174 -2.21 -8.28 -3.41
N ALA A 175 -2.37 -9.53 -3.85
CA ALA A 175 -3.58 -10.31 -3.60
C ALA A 175 -3.73 -10.68 -2.11
N GLY A 176 -2.62 -11.02 -1.45
CA GLY A 176 -2.57 -11.23 0.00
C GLY A 176 -2.99 -9.98 0.77
N ALA A 177 -2.57 -8.79 0.33
CA ALA A 177 -2.91 -7.53 0.99
C ALA A 177 -4.43 -7.27 0.96
N ALA A 178 -5.11 -7.66 -0.12
CA ALA A 178 -6.56 -7.58 -0.23
C ALA A 178 -7.27 -8.52 0.76
N VAL A 179 -6.76 -9.74 0.93
CA VAL A 179 -7.26 -10.70 1.92
C VAL A 179 -7.07 -10.17 3.34
N VAL A 180 -5.89 -9.66 3.65
CA VAL A 180 -5.62 -9.12 4.99
C VAL A 180 -6.42 -7.84 5.25
N ALA A 181 -6.66 -7.01 4.24
CA ALA A 181 -7.55 -5.85 4.34
C ALA A 181 -9.00 -6.27 4.65
N PHE A 182 -9.49 -7.36 4.03
CA PHE A 182 -10.78 -7.95 4.39
C PHE A 182 -10.82 -8.35 5.88
N PHE A 183 -9.83 -9.10 6.38
CA PHE A 183 -9.81 -9.51 7.79
C PHE A 183 -9.62 -8.35 8.76
N LEU A 184 -8.79 -7.37 8.39
CA LEU A 184 -8.62 -6.16 9.17
C LEU A 184 -9.96 -5.40 9.29
N ALA A 185 -10.66 -5.22 8.17
CA ALA A 185 -11.97 -4.60 8.18
C ALA A 185 -13.01 -5.44 8.95
N LEU A 186 -12.96 -6.77 8.89
CA LEU A 186 -13.85 -7.66 9.65
C LEU A 186 -13.57 -7.59 11.16
N GLN A 187 -12.34 -7.31 11.56
CA GLN A 187 -12.03 -7.06 12.97
C GLN A 187 -12.67 -5.75 13.44
N VAL A 188 -12.66 -4.69 12.62
CA VAL A 188 -13.06 -3.34 13.05
C VAL A 188 -14.55 -3.04 12.78
N TYR A 189 -15.12 -3.63 11.74
CA TYR A 189 -16.43 -3.32 11.18
C TYR A 189 -17.22 -4.61 10.86
N ASP A 190 -18.40 -4.46 10.26
CA ASP A 190 -19.23 -5.60 9.85
C ASP A 190 -18.73 -6.29 8.56
N ARG A 191 -19.20 -7.53 8.32
CA ARG A 191 -18.81 -8.36 7.17
C ARG A 191 -19.03 -7.69 5.82
N ARG A 192 -20.06 -6.84 5.68
CA ARG A 192 -20.34 -6.17 4.40
C ARG A 192 -19.28 -5.12 4.11
N ARG A 193 -18.94 -4.28 5.10
CA ARG A 193 -17.84 -3.30 4.97
C ARG A 193 -16.51 -4.02 4.73
N ALA A 194 -16.29 -5.15 5.39
CA ALA A 194 -15.10 -5.97 5.15
C ALA A 194 -15.01 -6.48 3.71
N ALA A 195 -16.10 -7.03 3.17
CA ALA A 195 -16.15 -7.50 1.79
C ALA A 195 -15.86 -6.36 0.80
N VAL A 196 -16.43 -5.17 1.02
CA VAL A 196 -16.16 -3.99 0.19
C VAL A 196 -14.67 -3.61 0.23
N ALA A 197 -14.07 -3.55 1.42
CA ALA A 197 -12.65 -3.25 1.57
C ALA A 197 -11.76 -4.26 0.83
N GLY A 198 -12.07 -5.56 0.96
CA GLY A 198 -11.39 -6.63 0.24
C GLY A 198 -11.49 -6.49 -1.27
N TYR A 199 -12.70 -6.28 -1.81
CA TYR A 199 -12.90 -6.08 -3.24
C TYR A 199 -12.19 -4.84 -3.78
N LEU A 200 -12.28 -3.72 -3.08
CA LEU A 200 -11.55 -2.51 -3.46
C LEU A 200 -10.04 -2.77 -3.50
N ALA A 201 -9.47 -3.42 -2.47
CA ALA A 201 -8.05 -3.72 -2.45
C ALA A 201 -7.62 -4.75 -3.53
N ALA A 202 -8.50 -5.69 -3.87
CA ALA A 202 -8.23 -6.68 -4.90
C ALA A 202 -8.26 -6.09 -6.32
N PHE A 203 -9.15 -5.14 -6.59
CA PHE A 203 -9.45 -4.71 -7.96
C PHE A 203 -9.25 -3.21 -8.24
N LEU A 204 -8.76 -2.41 -7.28
CA LEU A 204 -8.42 -1.01 -7.52
C LEU A 204 -7.33 -0.92 -8.62
N PRO A 205 -7.58 -0.26 -9.77
CA PRO A 205 -6.66 -0.25 -10.90
C PRO A 205 -5.25 0.22 -10.53
N THR A 206 -5.13 1.23 -9.66
CA THR A 206 -3.84 1.70 -9.14
C THR A 206 -3.03 0.55 -8.54
N LEU A 207 -3.62 -0.28 -7.68
CA LEU A 207 -2.92 -1.40 -7.06
C LEU A 207 -2.56 -2.50 -8.06
N LEU A 208 -3.38 -2.71 -9.09
CA LEU A 208 -3.08 -3.66 -10.17
C LEU A 208 -1.86 -3.20 -10.98
N VAL A 209 -1.82 -1.92 -11.36
CA VAL A 209 -0.69 -1.34 -12.11
C VAL A 209 0.60 -1.44 -11.31
N TRP A 210 0.60 -1.00 -10.04
CA TRP A 210 1.81 -1.10 -9.21
C TRP A 210 2.24 -2.55 -8.92
N SER A 211 1.30 -3.51 -8.93
CA SER A 211 1.63 -4.94 -8.81
C SER A 211 2.28 -5.50 -10.06
N GLY A 212 2.03 -4.90 -11.23
CA GLY A 212 2.66 -5.28 -12.49
C GLY A 212 4.02 -4.63 -12.74
N MET A 213 4.61 -3.99 -11.74
CA MET A 213 5.97 -3.42 -11.77
C MET A 213 6.80 -4.00 -10.61
N VAL A 214 8.12 -4.14 -10.78
CA VAL A 214 9.05 -4.64 -9.73
C VAL A 214 9.31 -3.51 -8.72
N TYR A 215 8.31 -3.21 -7.91
CA TYR A 215 8.42 -2.28 -6.79
C TYR A 215 8.16 -2.94 -5.46
N LYS A 216 8.97 -2.56 -4.47
CA LYS A 216 8.82 -3.00 -3.09
C LYS A 216 7.52 -2.56 -2.43
N ASP A 217 6.91 -1.47 -2.90
CA ASP A 217 5.76 -0.82 -2.28
C ASP A 217 4.55 -1.76 -2.15
N VAL A 218 4.36 -2.70 -3.09
CA VAL A 218 3.27 -3.69 -3.04
C VAL A 218 3.49 -4.74 -1.94
N VAL A 219 4.74 -5.17 -1.77
CA VAL A 219 5.14 -6.08 -0.68
C VAL A 219 5.02 -5.37 0.66
N LEU A 220 5.41 -4.09 0.72
CA LEU A 220 5.22 -3.24 1.89
C LEU A 220 3.74 -3.10 2.25
N SER A 221 2.85 -2.88 1.28
CA SER A 221 1.40 -2.80 1.53
C SER A 221 0.87 -4.01 2.28
N PHE A 222 1.32 -5.22 1.91
CA PHE A 222 0.93 -6.46 2.59
C PHE A 222 1.39 -6.48 4.05
N PHE A 223 2.66 -6.21 4.31
CA PHE A 223 3.19 -6.23 5.67
C PHE A 223 2.62 -5.09 6.54
N VAL A 224 2.35 -3.93 5.96
CA VAL A 224 1.71 -2.81 6.64
C VAL A 224 0.31 -3.20 7.13
N VAL A 225 -0.54 -3.76 6.25
CA VAL A 225 -1.89 -4.18 6.62
C VAL A 225 -1.88 -5.36 7.60
N ALA A 226 -0.92 -6.29 7.47
CA ALA A 226 -0.75 -7.42 8.38
C ALA A 226 -0.31 -6.96 9.78
N CYS A 227 0.63 -6.03 9.88
CA CYS A 227 1.03 -5.42 11.14
C CYS A 227 -0.14 -4.68 11.80
N ALA A 228 -0.91 -3.88 11.06
CA ALA A 228 -2.06 -3.17 11.58
C ALA A 228 -3.12 -4.15 12.13
N SER A 229 -3.37 -5.23 11.39
CA SER A 229 -4.26 -6.32 11.80
C SER A 229 -3.79 -7.00 13.10
N ALA A 230 -2.51 -7.36 13.17
CA ALA A 230 -1.93 -7.99 14.36
C ALA A 230 -1.92 -7.04 15.58
N ALA A 231 -1.65 -5.75 15.38
CA ALA A 231 -1.68 -4.74 16.43
C ALA A 231 -3.08 -4.58 17.04
N ILE A 232 -4.13 -4.58 16.21
CA ILE A 232 -5.53 -4.56 16.67
C ILE A 232 -5.89 -5.86 17.40
N ALA A 233 -5.41 -7.02 16.93
CA ALA A 233 -5.61 -8.27 17.65
C ALA A 233 -4.97 -8.24 19.05
N ILE A 234 -3.71 -7.77 19.16
CA ILE A 234 -2.97 -7.63 20.42
C ILE A 234 -3.68 -6.67 21.38
N SER A 235 -4.19 -5.54 20.89
CA SER A 235 -4.85 -4.54 21.75
C SER A 235 -6.14 -5.06 22.39
N ARG A 236 -6.81 -6.02 21.74
CA ARG A 236 -7.98 -6.73 22.29
C ARG A 236 -7.59 -7.82 23.25
N GLN A 237 -6.67 -8.68 22.83
CA GLN A 237 -6.17 -9.80 23.61
C GLN A 237 -4.78 -10.20 23.11
N VAL A 238 -3.79 -10.08 23.99
CA VAL A 238 -2.44 -10.57 23.71
C VAL A 238 -2.47 -12.09 23.60
N SER A 239 -2.04 -12.61 22.45
CA SER A 239 -1.88 -14.03 22.20
C SER A 239 -0.53 -14.29 21.52
N ALA A 240 0.04 -15.48 21.73
CA ALA A 240 1.28 -15.87 21.03
C ALA A 240 1.12 -15.76 19.51
N ARG A 241 -0.04 -16.19 18.98
CA ARG A 241 -0.37 -16.09 17.55
C ARG A 241 -0.29 -14.65 17.04
N SER A 242 -0.90 -13.69 17.73
CA SER A 242 -0.90 -12.29 17.29
C SER A 242 0.47 -11.62 17.42
N VAL A 243 1.25 -11.99 18.45
CA VAL A 243 2.64 -11.52 18.63
C VAL A 243 3.55 -12.08 17.54
N CYS A 244 3.47 -13.38 17.25
CA CYS A 244 4.21 -14.00 16.16
C CYS A 244 3.80 -13.41 14.80
N ALA A 245 2.51 -13.16 14.56
CA ALA A 245 2.05 -12.52 13.33
C ALA A 245 2.60 -11.09 13.18
N LEU A 246 2.65 -10.31 14.27
CA LEU A 246 3.26 -8.99 14.27
C LEU A 246 4.77 -9.08 14.00
N GLY A 247 5.50 -9.96 14.68
CA GLY A 247 6.94 -10.16 14.48
C GLY A 247 7.28 -10.62 13.06
N ALA A 248 6.56 -11.61 12.55
CA ALA A 248 6.74 -12.13 11.18
C ALA A 248 6.42 -11.08 10.10
N SER A 249 5.59 -10.08 10.40
CA SER A 249 5.29 -8.98 9.48
C SER A 249 6.26 -7.80 9.64
N LEU A 250 6.73 -7.52 10.87
CA LEU A 250 7.65 -6.43 11.17
C LEU A 250 9.07 -6.69 10.66
N VAL A 251 9.59 -7.92 10.81
CA VAL A 251 10.95 -8.25 10.37
C VAL A 251 11.17 -7.91 8.89
N PRO A 252 10.38 -8.44 7.93
CA PRO A 252 10.56 -8.08 6.52
C PRO A 252 10.27 -6.61 6.26
N LEU A 253 9.34 -5.99 7.00
CA LEU A 253 9.09 -4.56 6.90
C LEU A 253 10.32 -3.72 7.25
N PHE A 254 11.03 -4.05 8.34
CA PHE A 254 12.28 -3.38 8.72
C PHE A 254 13.41 -3.65 7.73
N MET A 255 13.47 -4.83 7.12
CA MET A 255 14.49 -5.12 6.11
C MET A 255 14.27 -4.39 4.78
N ILE A 256 13.01 -4.15 4.41
CA ILE A 256 12.64 -3.51 3.14
C ILE A 256 12.51 -1.99 3.28
N ARG A 257 12.00 -1.51 4.42
CA ARG A 257 11.70 -0.10 4.68
C ARG A 257 11.65 0.23 6.19
N PRO A 258 12.81 0.48 6.82
CA PRO A 258 12.90 0.73 8.26
C PRO A 258 11.99 1.85 8.78
N ASP A 259 11.88 2.98 8.08
CA ASP A 259 11.05 4.14 8.43
C ASP A 259 9.57 3.77 8.58
N THR A 260 9.06 2.93 7.68
CA THR A 260 7.68 2.44 7.76
C THR A 260 7.52 1.45 8.92
N GLY A 261 8.54 0.62 9.18
CA GLY A 261 8.61 -0.23 10.37
C GLY A 261 8.48 0.56 11.68
N VAL A 262 9.30 1.60 11.85
CA VAL A 262 9.24 2.47 13.05
C VAL A 262 7.88 3.14 13.18
N THR A 263 7.32 3.63 12.07
CA THR A 263 5.98 4.27 12.04
C THR A 263 4.89 3.33 12.58
N ILE A 264 4.91 2.07 12.14
CA ILE A 264 3.96 1.05 12.61
C ILE A 264 4.15 0.71 14.08
N VAL A 265 5.39 0.48 14.52
CA VAL A 265 5.67 0.15 15.93
C VAL A 265 5.22 1.30 16.84
N GLY A 266 5.52 2.55 16.48
CA GLY A 266 5.08 3.72 17.22
C GLY A 266 3.55 3.82 17.29
N SER A 267 2.88 3.63 16.16
CA SER A 267 1.40 3.65 16.08
C SER A 267 0.76 2.51 16.90
N ALA A 268 1.34 1.30 16.85
CA ALA A 268 0.85 0.14 17.58
C ALA A 268 1.04 0.30 19.09
N ALA A 269 2.18 0.85 19.53
CA ALA A 269 2.45 1.18 20.93
C ALA A 269 1.44 2.21 21.45
N LEU A 270 1.11 3.23 20.66
CA LEU A 270 0.06 4.20 20.99
C LEU A 270 -1.32 3.53 21.11
N LEU A 271 -1.69 2.68 20.16
CA LEU A 271 -2.97 1.95 20.23
C LEU A 271 -3.05 1.14 21.53
N VAL A 272 -2.03 0.33 21.83
CA VAL A 272 -2.01 -0.51 23.04
C VAL A 272 -2.04 0.36 24.31
N GLY A 273 -1.28 1.45 24.35
CA GLY A 273 -1.24 2.36 25.50
C GLY A 273 -2.57 3.10 25.75
N LEU A 274 -3.24 3.54 24.68
CA LEU A 274 -4.49 4.29 24.77
C LEU A 274 -5.72 3.41 25.03
N THR A 275 -5.67 2.14 24.61
CA THR A 275 -6.86 1.26 24.58
C THR A 275 -6.74 0.04 25.47
N GLY A 276 -5.55 -0.25 26.00
CA GLY A 276 -5.30 -1.42 26.84
C GLY A 276 -6.15 -1.44 28.11
N ARG A 277 -6.47 -2.65 28.58
CA ARG A 277 -7.28 -2.90 29.81
C ARG A 277 -6.74 -2.22 31.07
N ARG A 278 -5.44 -1.88 31.09
CA ARG A 278 -4.76 -1.20 32.21
C ARG A 278 -4.55 0.29 31.94
N ARG A 279 -5.58 0.96 31.43
CA ARG A 279 -5.57 2.41 31.20
C ARG A 279 -5.25 3.11 32.54
N GLY A 280 -4.20 3.94 32.56
CA GLY A 280 -3.69 4.59 33.77
C GLY A 280 -2.51 3.88 34.47
N SER A 281 -2.11 2.68 34.00
CA SER A 281 -0.88 2.04 34.51
C SER A 281 0.38 2.72 33.98
N LYS A 282 1.49 2.63 34.74
CA LYS A 282 2.82 3.09 34.29
C LYS A 282 3.22 2.47 32.93
N LEU A 283 2.84 1.22 32.69
CA LEU A 283 3.07 0.53 31.41
C LEU A 283 2.30 1.19 30.25
N ALA A 284 1.05 1.61 30.46
CA ALA A 284 0.30 2.34 29.45
C ALA A 284 0.92 3.71 29.15
N ALA A 285 1.36 4.44 30.19
CA ALA A 285 2.06 5.71 30.02
C ALA A 285 3.40 5.54 29.26
N LEU A 286 4.18 4.52 29.60
CA LEU A 286 5.42 4.17 28.89
C LEU A 286 5.16 3.76 27.44
N ALA A 287 4.11 2.98 27.17
CA ALA A 287 3.73 2.61 25.81
C ALA A 287 3.32 3.84 24.98
N VAL A 288 2.59 4.78 25.58
CA VAL A 288 2.24 6.05 24.91
C VAL A 288 3.49 6.88 24.65
N ALA A 289 4.33 7.12 25.66
CA ALA A 289 5.54 7.91 25.54
C ALA A 289 6.52 7.30 24.50
N GLY A 290 6.75 5.99 24.58
CA GLY A 290 7.55 5.25 23.61
C GLY A 290 6.95 5.29 22.20
N GLY A 291 5.63 5.19 22.09
CA GLY A 291 4.93 5.32 20.81
C GLY A 291 5.08 6.70 20.16
N VAL A 292 4.92 7.77 20.95
CA VAL A 292 5.17 9.16 20.50
C VAL A 292 6.62 9.33 20.08
N LEU A 293 7.57 8.86 20.88
CA LEU A 293 9.00 8.94 20.58
C LEU A 293 9.33 8.21 19.27
N LEU A 294 8.83 6.99 19.09
CA LEU A 294 9.07 6.22 17.86
C LEU A 294 8.45 6.90 16.64
N LEU A 295 7.23 7.45 16.75
CA LEU A 295 6.64 8.22 15.65
C LEU A 295 7.47 9.46 15.33
N PHE A 296 7.98 10.16 16.35
CA PHE A 296 8.89 11.28 16.16
C PHE A 296 10.17 10.85 15.45
N LEU A 297 10.79 9.74 15.86
CA LEU A 297 11.97 9.19 15.19
C LEU A 297 11.69 8.75 13.76
N ALA A 298 10.54 8.13 13.49
CA ALA A 298 10.12 7.75 12.15
C ALA A 298 9.95 8.99 11.26
N VAL A 299 9.37 10.07 11.81
CA VAL A 299 9.26 11.36 11.15
C VAL A 299 10.64 11.94 10.83
N LEU A 300 11.58 11.91 11.77
CA LEU A 300 12.95 12.40 11.54
C LEU A 300 13.68 11.56 10.47
N GLN A 301 13.54 10.24 10.51
CA GLN A 301 14.11 9.34 9.49
C GLN A 301 13.47 9.57 8.12
N GLY A 302 12.15 9.68 8.05
CA GLY A 302 11.40 9.96 6.83
C GLY A 302 11.77 11.30 6.19
N ALA A 303 12.03 12.33 7.00
CA ALA A 303 12.58 13.61 6.52
C ALA A 303 14.01 13.47 5.91
N GLY A 304 14.61 12.28 6.01
CA GLY A 304 15.96 11.98 5.55
C GLY A 304 17.04 12.56 6.44
N LEU A 305 16.70 13.01 7.66
CA LEU A 305 17.66 13.70 8.52
C LEU A 305 18.86 12.82 8.88
N GLY A 306 18.72 11.50 9.01
CA GLY A 306 19.88 10.63 9.30
C GLY A 306 20.99 10.73 8.25
N GLY A 307 20.67 10.54 6.96
CA GLY A 307 21.66 10.66 5.88
C GLY A 307 22.00 12.11 5.52
N LYS A 308 21.12 13.06 5.84
CA LYS A 308 21.35 14.49 5.60
C LYS A 308 22.18 15.13 6.71
N MET A 309 22.13 14.63 7.94
CA MET A 309 23.01 15.04 9.03
C MET A 309 24.46 14.62 8.74
N ASP A 310 24.67 13.46 8.09
CA ASP A 310 25.99 13.10 7.56
C ASP A 310 26.46 14.09 6.48
N LEU A 311 25.57 14.57 5.61
CA LEU A 311 25.90 15.66 4.67
C LEU A 311 26.22 16.96 5.42
N LEU A 312 25.42 17.34 6.43
CA LEU A 312 25.67 18.53 7.24
C LEU A 312 27.01 18.44 7.99
N ALA A 313 27.40 17.25 8.46
CA ALA A 313 28.67 16.98 9.11
C ALA A 313 29.87 16.99 8.15
N ARG A 314 29.66 16.74 6.84
CA ARG A 314 30.71 16.78 5.82
C ARG A 314 31.08 18.19 5.37
N PHE A 315 30.26 19.20 5.67
CA PHE A 315 30.51 20.58 5.27
C PHE A 315 30.87 21.45 6.50
N PRO A 316 32.05 22.10 6.54
CA PRO A 316 32.46 22.94 7.66
C PRO A 316 31.56 24.16 7.90
N ASN A 317 30.91 24.66 6.85
CA ASN A 317 30.08 25.86 6.91
C ASN A 317 28.58 25.49 6.86
N PRO A 318 27.81 25.73 7.94
CA PRO A 318 26.40 25.36 8.03
C PRO A 318 25.52 26.03 6.96
N LEU A 319 25.89 27.22 6.47
CA LEU A 319 25.15 27.88 5.39
C LEU A 319 25.33 27.15 4.05
N THR A 320 26.53 26.62 3.79
CA THR A 320 26.79 25.80 2.59
C THR A 320 26.04 24.48 2.69
N SER A 321 26.04 23.86 3.87
CA SER A 321 25.30 22.62 4.11
C SER A 321 23.79 22.79 3.90
N VAL A 322 23.22 23.92 4.34
CA VAL A 322 21.81 24.27 4.10
C VAL A 322 21.54 24.55 2.61
N ALA A 323 22.45 25.23 1.91
CA ALA A 323 22.33 25.47 0.47
C ALA A 323 22.37 24.16 -0.34
N VAL A 324 23.33 23.28 -0.04
CA VAL A 324 23.46 21.95 -0.67
C VAL A 324 22.27 21.07 -0.32
N ALA A 325 21.77 21.09 0.92
CA ALA A 325 20.57 20.36 1.29
C ALA A 325 19.33 20.88 0.56
N ARG A 326 19.21 22.20 0.37
CA ARG A 326 18.14 22.82 -0.43
C ARG A 326 18.22 22.44 -1.90
N GLU A 327 19.41 22.46 -2.47
CA GLU A 327 19.65 22.08 -3.86
C GLU A 327 19.42 20.58 -4.07
N SER A 328 19.91 19.75 -3.16
CA SER A 328 19.62 18.31 -3.13
C SER A 328 18.13 18.06 -2.99
N TRP A 329 17.40 18.79 -2.14
CA TRP A 329 15.94 18.70 -2.10
C TRP A 329 15.32 19.15 -3.40
N ALA A 330 15.73 20.28 -3.97
CA ALA A 330 15.21 20.77 -5.24
C ALA A 330 15.46 19.79 -6.40
N ASN A 331 16.58 19.05 -6.36
CA ASN A 331 16.97 18.05 -7.36
C ASN A 331 16.30 16.69 -7.14
N GLU A 332 16.19 16.20 -5.90
CA GLU A 332 15.43 14.99 -5.54
C GLU A 332 13.93 15.18 -5.85
N VAL A 333 13.41 16.34 -5.49
CA VAL A 333 12.09 16.82 -5.90
C VAL A 333 12.08 16.92 -7.44
N GLY A 334 13.11 17.47 -8.07
CA GLY A 334 13.20 17.61 -9.54
C GLY A 334 13.06 16.30 -10.34
N ALA A 335 13.59 15.19 -9.82
CA ALA A 335 13.64 13.89 -10.51
C ALA A 335 12.31 13.11 -10.52
N GLY A 336 11.33 13.48 -9.69
CA GLY A 336 10.07 12.73 -9.57
C GLY A 336 8.87 13.47 -9.02
N SER A 337 8.95 14.79 -8.84
CA SER A 337 7.86 15.60 -8.29
C SER A 337 7.25 16.54 -9.33
N SER A 338 6.03 16.99 -9.05
CA SER A 338 5.36 18.03 -9.83
C SER A 338 6.07 19.39 -9.71
N GLY A 339 5.91 20.26 -10.71
CA GLY A 339 6.39 21.64 -10.64
C GLY A 339 5.87 22.41 -9.42
N LEU A 340 4.71 22.00 -8.89
CA LEU A 340 4.16 22.50 -7.64
C LEU A 340 5.07 22.14 -6.44
N THR A 341 5.57 20.90 -6.33
CA THR A 341 6.49 20.55 -5.24
C THR A 341 7.78 21.38 -5.30
N ARG A 342 8.36 21.55 -6.50
CA ARG A 342 9.53 22.45 -6.69
C ARG A 342 9.21 23.88 -6.27
N TYR A 343 8.04 24.39 -6.65
CA TYR A 343 7.60 25.73 -6.27
C TYR A 343 7.45 25.89 -4.76
N LEU A 344 6.79 24.92 -4.10
CA LEU A 344 6.52 24.94 -2.67
C LEU A 344 7.82 24.85 -1.84
N TYR A 345 8.76 23.97 -2.21
CA TYR A 345 10.02 23.82 -1.47
C TYR A 345 11.09 24.85 -1.83
N GLY A 346 11.06 25.38 -3.05
CA GLY A 346 12.09 26.28 -3.55
C GLY A 346 12.04 27.72 -3.02
N ARG A 347 10.87 28.21 -2.56
CA ARG A 347 10.69 29.66 -2.31
C ARG A 347 10.62 30.13 -0.86
N ASN A 348 10.18 29.35 0.13
CA ASN A 348 10.14 29.85 1.52
C ASN A 348 9.99 28.76 2.60
N LEU A 349 11.01 28.61 3.47
CA LEU A 349 10.92 27.76 4.67
C LEU A 349 9.91 28.28 5.70
N LEU A 350 9.60 29.58 5.68
CA LEU A 350 8.57 30.17 6.56
C LEU A 350 7.15 29.71 6.21
N LEU A 351 6.92 29.21 4.98
CA LEU A 351 5.66 28.58 4.60
C LEU A 351 5.58 27.12 5.05
N ALA A 352 6.66 26.53 5.59
CA ALA A 352 6.75 25.11 5.94
C ALA A 352 5.54 24.57 6.74
N PRO A 353 4.92 25.27 7.72
CA PRO A 353 3.73 24.76 8.39
C PRO A 353 2.51 24.64 7.47
N HIS A 354 2.32 25.59 6.56
CA HIS A 354 1.22 25.59 5.59
C HIS A 354 1.49 24.57 4.49
N LEU A 355 2.76 24.44 4.10
CA LEU A 355 3.25 23.40 3.21
C LEU A 355 3.11 22.02 3.83
N LEU A 356 3.22 21.88 5.16
CA LEU A 356 3.02 20.60 5.84
C LEU A 356 1.55 20.17 5.78
N LEU A 357 0.62 21.09 6.08
CA LEU A 357 -0.81 20.79 5.96
C LEU A 357 -1.18 20.47 4.52
N ALA A 358 -0.71 21.28 3.56
CA ALA A 358 -0.89 21.00 2.14
C ALA A 358 -0.26 19.65 1.77
N ALA A 359 0.97 19.36 2.18
CA ALA A 359 1.67 18.12 1.89
C ALA A 359 1.08 16.91 2.63
N MET A 360 0.29 17.08 3.68
CA MET A 360 -0.52 16.01 4.27
C MET A 360 -1.77 15.73 3.46
N VAL A 361 -2.39 16.74 2.85
CA VAL A 361 -3.63 16.58 2.06
C VAL A 361 -3.33 16.18 0.62
N LEU A 362 -2.30 16.77 0.02
CA LEU A 362 -1.91 16.58 -1.37
C LEU A 362 -1.68 15.12 -1.76
N PRO A 363 -1.05 14.23 -0.95
CA PRO A 363 -0.94 12.83 -1.30
C PRO A 363 -2.32 12.19 -1.55
N PHE A 364 -3.35 12.57 -0.79
CA PHE A 364 -4.69 12.03 -0.97
C PHE A 364 -5.38 12.54 -2.25
N VAL A 365 -4.89 13.61 -2.87
CA VAL A 365 -5.53 14.28 -4.02
C VAL A 365 -4.68 14.18 -5.30
N LEU A 366 -3.37 13.95 -5.16
CA LEU A 366 -2.41 13.91 -6.26
C LEU A 366 -2.15 12.46 -6.74
N PRO A 367 -1.77 12.30 -8.02
CA PRO A 367 -1.53 13.34 -9.03
C PRO A 367 -2.83 13.84 -9.66
N LEU A 368 -2.96 15.17 -9.78
CA LEU A 368 -3.94 15.74 -10.69
C LEU A 368 -3.47 15.45 -12.13
N PRO A 369 -4.38 15.14 -13.07
CA PRO A 369 -4.02 14.94 -14.47
C PRO A 369 -3.20 16.13 -14.99
N GLY A 370 -2.08 15.86 -15.67
CA GLY A 370 -1.18 16.88 -16.24
C GLY A 370 -0.10 17.45 -15.30
N THR A 371 -0.06 17.07 -14.01
CA THR A 371 0.95 17.60 -13.06
C THR A 371 2.29 16.86 -13.03
N THR A 372 2.37 15.68 -13.65
CA THR A 372 3.57 14.84 -13.69
C THR A 372 4.32 15.01 -15.02
N GLY A 373 5.09 16.09 -15.15
CA GLY A 373 5.98 16.29 -16.31
C GLY A 373 7.03 15.18 -16.38
N GLY A 374 6.96 14.33 -17.40
CA GLY A 374 7.88 13.20 -17.62
C GLY A 374 7.30 11.80 -17.33
N MET A 375 6.22 11.69 -16.53
CA MET A 375 5.51 10.43 -16.30
C MET A 375 4.23 10.29 -17.15
N MET A 376 4.09 11.05 -18.25
CA MET A 376 2.85 11.04 -19.04
C MET A 376 2.43 9.63 -19.50
N SER A 377 3.37 8.69 -19.71
CA SER A 377 3.03 7.30 -20.04
C SER A 377 2.41 6.55 -18.85
N ILE A 378 3.11 6.39 -17.71
CA ILE A 378 2.55 5.71 -16.52
C ILE A 378 1.33 6.46 -15.95
N GLY A 379 1.39 7.79 -15.88
CA GLY A 379 0.32 8.63 -15.34
C GLY A 379 -1.01 8.40 -16.07
N THR A 380 -0.97 8.12 -17.37
CA THR A 380 -2.15 7.76 -18.16
C THR A 380 -2.75 6.42 -17.73
N PHE A 381 -1.92 5.39 -17.49
CA PHE A 381 -2.39 4.09 -16.98
C PHE A 381 -2.89 4.15 -15.53
N LEU A 382 -2.36 5.08 -14.74
CA LEU A 382 -2.81 5.30 -13.36
C LEU A 382 -4.12 6.09 -13.29
N MET A 383 -4.50 6.85 -14.32
CA MET A 383 -5.66 7.75 -14.28
C MET A 383 -6.97 7.07 -13.87
N PRO A 384 -7.38 5.90 -14.41
CA PRO A 384 -8.62 5.25 -13.97
C PRO A 384 -8.60 4.95 -12.47
N GLY A 385 -7.46 4.50 -11.97
CA GLY A 385 -7.25 4.22 -10.56
C GLY A 385 -7.26 5.50 -9.70
N GLN A 386 -6.72 6.61 -10.20
CA GLN A 386 -6.74 7.90 -9.51
C GLN A 386 -8.14 8.51 -9.45
N ILE A 387 -8.92 8.44 -10.54
CA ILE A 387 -10.31 8.90 -10.54
C ILE A 387 -11.12 8.09 -9.54
N LEU A 388 -10.97 6.76 -9.53
CA LEU A 388 -11.63 5.91 -8.57
C LEU A 388 -11.17 6.21 -7.13
N TRP A 389 -9.89 6.49 -6.93
CA TRP A 389 -9.37 6.91 -5.63
C TRP A 389 -10.00 8.22 -5.14
N LEU A 390 -10.12 9.23 -5.99
CA LEU A 390 -10.82 10.48 -5.68
C LEU A 390 -12.30 10.23 -5.32
N LEU A 391 -12.96 9.28 -6.00
CA LEU A 391 -14.32 8.82 -5.65
C LEU A 391 -14.41 8.15 -4.27
N LEU A 392 -13.32 7.56 -3.80
CA LEU A 392 -13.25 6.90 -2.49
C LEU A 392 -12.86 7.85 -1.36
N LEU A 393 -12.36 9.05 -1.66
CA LEU A 393 -11.89 10.03 -0.68
C LEU A 393 -13.00 10.53 0.27
N PRO A 394 -14.23 10.86 -0.18
CA PRO A 394 -15.31 11.19 0.75
C PRO A 394 -15.63 10.03 1.70
N GLY A 395 -15.56 8.79 1.21
CA GLY A 395 -15.65 7.59 2.03
C GLY A 395 -14.53 7.53 3.07
N LEU A 396 -13.28 7.80 2.68
CA LEU A 396 -12.15 7.81 3.62
C LEU A 396 -12.40 8.80 4.77
N LEU A 397 -12.76 10.04 4.43
CA LEU A 397 -13.02 11.10 5.39
C LEU A 397 -14.21 10.78 6.30
N ALA A 398 -15.31 10.27 5.74
CA ALA A 398 -16.46 9.84 6.52
C ALA A 398 -16.14 8.65 7.43
N GLY A 399 -15.30 7.71 6.97
CA GLY A 399 -14.82 6.58 7.77
C GLY A 399 -13.96 7.02 8.95
N MET A 400 -13.02 7.94 8.72
CA MET A 400 -12.20 8.56 9.77
C MET A 400 -13.06 9.31 10.78
N ALA A 401 -13.98 10.17 10.31
CA ALA A 401 -14.89 10.92 11.16
C ALA A 401 -15.83 9.99 11.95
N GLY A 402 -16.36 8.94 11.31
CA GLY A 402 -17.17 7.90 11.94
C GLY A 402 -16.41 7.18 13.06
N ALA A 403 -15.15 6.78 12.82
CA ALA A 403 -14.31 6.15 13.82
C ALA A 403 -14.09 7.03 15.06
N VAL A 404 -13.90 8.34 14.88
CA VAL A 404 -13.78 9.31 15.99
C VAL A 404 -15.12 9.48 16.72
N ARG A 405 -16.21 9.66 15.98
CA ARG A 405 -17.57 9.86 16.56
C ARG A 405 -18.02 8.65 17.39
N GLU A 406 -17.79 7.45 16.87
CA GLU A 406 -18.13 6.19 17.56
C GLU A 406 -17.10 5.81 18.64
N ARG A 407 -16.02 6.59 18.78
CA ARG A 407 -14.89 6.30 19.69
C ARG A 407 -14.33 4.88 19.48
N ALA A 408 -14.34 4.42 18.23
CA ALA A 408 -13.87 3.10 17.85
C ALA A 408 -12.34 3.11 17.83
N ALA A 409 -11.74 2.76 18.96
CA ALA A 409 -10.29 2.65 19.19
C ALA A 409 -9.50 2.12 17.99
N ALA A 410 -9.92 0.98 17.41
CA ALA A 410 -9.26 0.38 16.26
C ALA A 410 -9.37 1.24 14.99
N GLY A 411 -10.54 1.85 14.74
CA GLY A 411 -10.74 2.78 13.62
C GLY A 411 -9.92 4.07 13.77
N ILE A 412 -9.84 4.61 15.00
CA ILE A 412 -8.99 5.78 15.32
C ILE A 412 -7.52 5.46 15.08
N PHE A 413 -7.06 4.26 15.48
CA PHE A 413 -5.71 3.81 15.18
C PHE A 413 -5.44 3.71 13.68
N LEU A 414 -6.35 3.13 12.90
CA LEU A 414 -6.21 3.07 11.45
C LEU A 414 -6.14 4.46 10.82
N ALA A 415 -6.99 5.39 11.25
CA ALA A 415 -6.95 6.77 10.81
C ALA A 415 -5.62 7.45 11.17
N GLY A 416 -5.16 7.30 12.41
CA GLY A 416 -3.88 7.82 12.88
C GLY A 416 -2.69 7.25 12.11
N LEU A 417 -2.68 5.94 11.84
CA LEU A 417 -1.64 5.29 11.06
C LEU A 417 -1.59 5.81 9.62
N VAL A 418 -2.75 5.94 8.96
CA VAL A 418 -2.84 6.54 7.61
C VAL A 418 -2.30 7.96 7.59
N LEU A 419 -2.66 8.78 8.59
CA LEU A 419 -2.17 10.16 8.70
C LEU A 419 -0.66 10.22 8.98
N ALA A 420 -0.15 9.33 9.84
CA ALA A 420 1.28 9.24 10.14
C ALA A 420 2.10 8.84 8.90
N MET A 421 1.61 7.86 8.12
CA MET A 421 2.25 7.48 6.86
C MET A 421 2.21 8.62 5.84
N ALA A 422 1.07 9.29 5.68
CA ALA A 422 0.96 10.44 4.79
C ALA A 422 1.91 11.58 5.19
N LEU A 423 2.03 11.86 6.50
CA LEU A 423 2.98 12.83 7.05
C LEU A 423 4.43 12.42 6.78
N GLY A 424 4.77 11.14 6.95
CA GLY A 424 6.11 10.63 6.63
C GLY A 424 6.47 10.83 5.16
N VAL A 425 5.55 10.51 4.25
CA VAL A 425 5.72 10.74 2.81
C VAL A 425 5.83 12.23 2.47
N ALA A 426 5.02 13.07 3.13
CA ALA A 426 5.05 14.52 2.99
C ALA A 426 6.40 15.11 3.38
N LEU A 427 6.91 14.73 4.54
CA LEU A 427 8.19 15.20 5.07
C LEU A 427 9.39 14.67 4.28
N ALA A 428 9.26 13.48 3.70
CA ALA A 428 10.23 12.94 2.77
C ALA A 428 10.27 13.69 1.42
N GLY A 429 9.34 14.62 1.17
CA GLY A 429 9.25 15.37 -0.09
C GLY A 429 8.61 14.58 -1.23
N TYR A 430 7.98 13.43 -0.92
CA TYR A 430 7.45 12.49 -1.91
C TYR A 430 5.93 12.55 -2.11
N PHE A 431 5.24 13.53 -1.53
CA PHE A 431 3.77 13.63 -1.57
C PHE A 431 3.15 13.78 -2.97
N SER A 432 3.92 14.23 -3.97
CA SER A 432 3.43 14.31 -5.36
C SER A 432 3.62 13.01 -6.14
N ASN A 433 4.33 12.04 -5.57
CA ASN A 433 4.52 10.73 -6.18
C ASN A 433 3.51 9.72 -5.57
N PRO A 434 2.46 9.32 -6.32
CA PRO A 434 1.41 8.43 -5.81
C PRO A 434 1.92 7.05 -5.38
N ARG A 435 3.12 6.65 -5.84
CA ARG A 435 3.75 5.38 -5.47
C ARG A 435 3.90 5.21 -3.97
N TYR A 436 4.32 6.26 -3.27
CA TYR A 436 4.60 6.17 -1.83
C TYR A 436 3.35 6.01 -0.96
N LEU A 437 2.16 6.20 -1.55
CA LEU A 437 0.90 5.93 -0.87
C LEU A 437 0.46 4.49 -1.00
N VAL A 438 0.96 3.75 -2.00
CA VAL A 438 0.57 2.36 -2.28
C VAL A 438 0.68 1.50 -1.02
N GLN A 439 1.73 1.69 -0.22
CA GLN A 439 1.93 1.01 1.06
C GLN A 439 0.79 1.24 2.08
N GLY A 440 0.13 2.41 2.05
CA GLY A 440 -0.98 2.76 2.93
C GLY A 440 -2.38 2.59 2.31
N VAL A 441 -2.49 2.44 0.98
CA VAL A 441 -3.78 2.38 0.28
C VAL A 441 -4.72 1.30 0.86
N PRO A 442 -4.31 0.04 1.13
CA PRO A 442 -5.23 -0.95 1.70
C PRO A 442 -5.86 -0.50 3.03
N LEU A 443 -5.11 0.20 3.90
CA LEU A 443 -5.65 0.76 5.14
C LEU A 443 -6.68 1.85 4.87
N MET A 444 -6.40 2.72 3.89
CA MET A 444 -7.33 3.75 3.47
C MET A 444 -8.62 3.13 2.90
N LEU A 445 -8.52 2.05 2.13
CA LEU A 445 -9.70 1.35 1.58
C LEU A 445 -10.57 0.71 2.67
N VAL A 446 -9.99 0.24 3.77
CA VAL A 446 -10.74 -0.21 4.96
C VAL A 446 -11.58 0.92 5.54
N LEU A 447 -10.99 2.12 5.69
CA LEU A 447 -11.70 3.31 6.17
C LEU A 447 -12.73 3.81 5.15
N SER A 448 -12.40 3.81 3.86
CA SER A 448 -13.32 4.18 2.78
C SER A 448 -14.56 3.27 2.76
N ALA A 449 -14.38 1.97 2.91
CA ALA A 449 -15.49 1.02 2.97
C ALA A 449 -16.42 1.29 4.16
N ALA A 450 -15.86 1.66 5.32
CA ALA A 450 -16.66 2.09 6.47
C ALA A 450 -17.43 3.39 6.19
N GLY A 451 -16.78 4.39 5.61
CA GLY A 451 -17.42 5.64 5.22
C GLY A 451 -18.53 5.49 4.19
N ILE A 452 -18.36 4.64 3.19
CA ILE A 452 -19.42 4.31 2.22
C ILE A 452 -20.64 3.74 2.95
N GLY A 453 -20.41 2.91 3.98
CA GLY A 453 -21.46 2.42 4.86
C GLY A 453 -22.23 3.54 5.57
N TYR A 454 -21.55 4.58 6.03
CA TYR A 454 -22.16 5.76 6.67
C TYR A 454 -22.85 6.70 5.68
N LEU A 455 -22.31 6.83 4.47
CA LEU A 455 -22.80 7.75 3.44
C LEU A 455 -23.94 7.18 2.60
N ARG A 456 -24.42 5.95 2.85
CA ARG A 456 -25.37 5.22 1.98
C ARG A 456 -26.62 6.00 1.55
N GLN A 457 -27.10 6.97 2.35
CA GLN A 457 -28.24 7.84 1.98
C GLN A 457 -27.85 9.06 1.10
N ARG A 458 -26.58 9.46 1.09
CA ARG A 458 -26.06 10.63 0.38
C ARG A 458 -25.06 10.28 -0.73
N LEU A 459 -24.73 9.00 -0.89
CA LEU A 459 -23.70 8.51 -1.83
C LEU A 459 -23.98 8.94 -3.28
N LEU A 460 -25.25 8.91 -3.70
CA LEU A 460 -25.67 9.35 -5.03
C LEU A 460 -25.33 10.82 -5.29
N LEU A 461 -25.54 11.70 -4.29
CA LEU A 461 -25.22 13.13 -4.38
C LEU A 461 -23.71 13.37 -4.42
N TYR A 462 -22.94 12.61 -3.63
CA TYR A 462 -21.48 12.74 -3.63
C TYR A 462 -20.84 12.23 -4.93
N VAL A 463 -21.31 11.09 -5.43
CA VAL A 463 -20.82 10.52 -6.69
C VAL A 463 -21.15 11.46 -7.85
N SER A 464 -22.36 12.03 -7.90
CA SER A 464 -22.72 12.99 -8.94
C SER A 464 -21.91 14.29 -8.84
N MET A 465 -21.68 14.83 -7.64
CA MET A 465 -20.85 16.03 -7.47
C MET A 465 -19.38 15.81 -7.88
N LEU A 466 -18.81 14.66 -7.53
CA LEU A 466 -17.43 14.37 -7.90
C LEU A 466 -17.28 14.06 -9.40
N LEU A 467 -18.21 13.29 -9.99
CA LEU A 467 -18.25 13.10 -11.43
C LEU A 467 -18.37 14.44 -12.17
N CYS A 468 -19.22 15.34 -11.67
CA CYS A 468 -19.34 16.69 -12.20
C CYS A 468 -18.00 17.47 -12.09
N SER A 469 -17.30 17.35 -10.97
CA SER A 469 -15.99 18.00 -10.76
C SER A 469 -14.89 17.42 -11.66
N VAL A 470 -14.87 16.10 -11.88
CA VAL A 470 -13.94 15.43 -12.81
C VAL A 470 -14.25 15.84 -14.25
N VAL A 471 -15.53 15.86 -14.65
CA VAL A 471 -15.94 16.32 -15.99
C VAL A 471 -15.53 17.78 -16.20
N VAL A 472 -15.80 18.67 -15.24
CA VAL A 472 -15.39 20.08 -15.31
C VAL A 472 -13.86 20.21 -15.42
N PHE A 473 -13.10 19.43 -14.65
CA PHE A 473 -11.64 19.43 -14.71
C PHE A 473 -11.12 18.91 -16.06
N CYS A 474 -11.70 17.82 -16.59
CA CYS A 474 -11.35 17.29 -17.91
C CYS A 474 -11.66 18.30 -19.03
N LEU A 475 -12.82 18.94 -18.98
CA LEU A 475 -13.20 20.00 -19.93
C LEU A 475 -12.24 21.19 -19.85
N TYR A 476 -11.86 21.60 -18.64
CA TYR A 476 -10.86 22.67 -18.43
C TYR A 476 -9.48 22.30 -18.97
N ALA A 477 -9.03 21.05 -18.76
CA ALA A 477 -7.76 20.56 -19.27
C ALA A 477 -7.75 20.48 -20.80
N LEU A 478 -8.85 20.03 -21.42
CA LEU A 478 -9.01 20.02 -22.87
C LEU A 478 -9.00 21.44 -23.46
N ALA A 479 -9.68 22.40 -22.82
CA ALA A 479 -9.73 23.79 -23.26
C ALA A 479 -8.39 24.54 -23.15
N ARG A 480 -7.44 24.04 -22.34
CA ARG A 480 -6.07 24.58 -22.26
C ARG A 480 -5.07 23.90 -23.18
N GLY A 481 -5.41 22.74 -23.74
CA GLY A 481 -4.57 21.97 -24.66
C GLY A 481 -4.73 22.35 -26.14
N SER A 482 -5.64 23.29 -26.43
CA SER A 482 -5.83 24.00 -27.71
C SER A 482 -5.36 25.43 -27.56
#